data_AF-A0A968KXR1-F1
#
_entry.id   AF-A0A968KXR1-F1
#
_cell.length_a   1.000
_cell.length_b   1.000
_cell.length_c   1.000
_cell.angle_alpha   90.00
_cell.angle_beta   90.00
_cell.angle_gamma   90.00
#
_symmetry.space_group_name_H-M   'P 1'
#
loop_
_entity.id
_entity.type
_entity.pdbx_description
1 polymer ?
#
loop_
_entity_poly.entity_id
_entity_poly.type
_entity_poly.pdbx_seq_one_letter_code
_entity_poly.pdbx_strand_id
1 'polypeptide(L)' 'MEITVQEFKHCDMITIKGRVDSATAPQLAQALEAANEGGKYKLVVNMEGL' A
#
# COMPACT_ATOMS: atom_id res chain seq x y z
N MET A 1 1.12 -0.19 -12.51
CA MET A 1 1.34 -0.39 -11.08
C MET A 1 0.23 -1.29 -10.58
N GLU A 2 0.58 -2.36 -9.89
CA GLU A 2 -0.38 -3.23 -9.21
C GLU A 2 -0.17 -3.06 -7.71
N ILE A 3 -1.19 -2.53 -7.02
CA ILE A 3 -1.17 -2.32 -5.58
C ILE A 3 -2.05 -3.40 -4.98
N THR A 4 -1.44 -4.30 -4.21
CA THR A 4 -2.17 -5.36 -3.50
C THR A 4 -2.14 -5.06 -2.01
N VAL A 5 -3.32 -4.94 -1.39
CA VAL A 5 -3.44 -4.79 0.06
C VAL A 5 -3.80 -6.15 0.64
N GLN A 6 -2.98 -6.64 1.56
CA GLN A 6 -3.22 -7.87 2.30
C GLN A 6 -3.37 -7.53 3.79
N GLU A 7 -4.56 -7.73 4.32
CA GLU A 7 -4.80 -7.62 5.76
C GLU A 7 -4.17 -8.79 6.50
N PHE A 8 -3.26 -8.47 7.42
CA PHE A 8 -2.78 -9.40 8.44
C PHE A 8 -3.40 -9.08 9.80
N LYS A 9 -3.31 -10.05 10.70
CA LYS A 9 -3.86 -9.98 12.08
C LYS A 9 -3.29 -8.82 12.92
N HIS A 10 -2.10 -8.32 12.56
CA HIS A 10 -1.41 -7.25 13.29
C HIS A 10 -0.90 -6.10 12.41
N CYS A 11 -0.97 -6.23 11.09
CA CYS A 11 -0.49 -5.24 10.12
C CYS A 11 -1.30 -5.34 8.84
N ASP A 12 -1.23 -4.31 8.00
CA ASP A 12 -1.62 -4.40 6.59
C ASP A 12 -0.38 -4.37 5.73
N MET A 13 -0.26 -5.34 4.82
CA MET A 13 0.85 -5.42 3.90
C MET A 13 0.41 -4.91 2.53
N ILE A 14 0.97 -3.78 2.13
CA ILE A 14 0.74 -3.16 0.83
C ILE A 14 1.90 -3.56 -0.06
N THR A 15 1.64 -4.46 -1.01
CA THR A 15 2.63 -4.86 -2.00
C THR A 15 2.47 -3.99 -3.24
N ILE A 16 3.56 -3.36 -3.66
CA ILE A 16 3.62 -2.55 -4.86
C ILE A 16 4.43 -3.33 -5.89
N LYS A 17 3.81 -3.62 -7.04
CA LYS A 17 4.50 -4.15 -8.21
C LYS A 17 4.49 -3.15 -9.34
N GLY A 18 5.68 -2.82 -9.83
CA GLY A 18 5.92 -1.85 -10.89
C GLY A 18 6.34 -0.47 -10.39
N ARG A 19 6.70 0.39 -11.34
CA ARG A 19 7.27 1.71 -11.07
C ARG A 19 6.31 2.64 -10.33
N VAL A 20 6.89 3.41 -9.40
CA VAL A 20 6.24 4.54 -8.73
C VAL A 20 6.77 5.83 -9.36
N ASP A 21 5.89 6.54 -10.05
CA ASP A 21 6.12 7.80 -10.73
C ASP A 21 5.13 8.84 -10.17
N SER A 22 5.29 10.13 -10.52
CA SER A 22 4.36 11.18 -10.07
C SER A 22 2.89 10.93 -10.44
N ALA A 23 2.63 10.13 -11.49
CA ALA A 23 1.29 9.74 -11.90
C ALA A 23 0.66 8.65 -10.99
N THR A 24 1.48 7.83 -10.34
CA THR A 24 1.04 6.68 -9.52
C THR A 24 1.12 6.95 -8.01
N ALA A 25 1.85 8.00 -7.60
CA ALA A 25 1.88 8.51 -6.22
C ALA A 25 0.50 8.76 -5.58
N PRO A 26 -0.48 9.42 -6.23
CA PRO A 26 -1.80 9.63 -5.61
C PRO A 26 -2.59 8.34 -5.41
N GLN A 27 -2.39 7.35 -6.28
CA GLN A 27 -3.07 6.06 -6.20
C GLN A 27 -2.56 5.23 -5.01
N LEU A 28 -1.26 5.34 -4.73
CA LEU A 28 -0.63 4.78 -3.53
C LEU A 28 -1.12 5.46 -2.25
N ALA A 29 -1.23 6.79 -2.27
CA ALA A 29 -1.73 7.57 -1.15
C ALA A 29 -3.17 7.15 -0.79
N GLN A 30 -4.05 7.02 -1.78
CA GLN A 30 -5.43 6.55 -1.55
C GLN A 30 -5.49 5.15 -0.93
N ALA A 31 -4.66 4.21 -1.38
CA ALA A 31 -4.62 2.87 -0.80
C ALA A 31 -4.13 2.87 0.66
N LEU A 32 -3.17 3.75 0.97
CA LEU A 32 -2.63 3.91 2.32
C LEU A 32 -3.63 4.60 3.26
N GLU A 33 -4.34 5.62 2.77
CA GLU A 33 -5.40 6.32 3.51
C GLU A 33 -6.56 5.37 3.82
N ALA A 34 -7.02 4.59 2.84
CA ALA A 34 -8.08 3.61 3.05
C ALA A 34 -7.70 2.55 4.11
N ALA A 35 -6.45 2.10 4.12
CA ALA A 35 -5.98 1.18 5.14
C ALA A 35 -5.87 1.84 6.53
N ASN A 36 -5.52 3.12 6.59
CA ASN A 36 -5.43 3.89 7.83
C ASN A 36 -6.82 4.20 8.43
N GLU A 37 -7.81 4.53 7.58
CA GLU A 37 -9.22 4.70 7.98
C GLU A 37 -9.83 3.40 8.53
N GLY A 38 -9.35 2.25 8.06
CA GLY A 38 -9.70 0.93 8.60
C GLY A 38 -9.20 0.65 10.02
N GLY A 39 -8.51 1.60 10.67
CA GLY A 39 -7.97 1.45 12.03
C GLY A 39 -6.69 0.61 12.09
N LYS A 40 -6.02 0.39 10.96
CA LYS A 40 -4.77 -0.37 10.86
C LYS A 40 -3.57 0.57 10.94
N TYR A 41 -2.97 0.66 12.12
CA TYR A 41 -1.83 1.56 12.39
C TYR A 41 -0.46 0.98 12.00
N LYS A 42 -0.40 -0.30 11.65
CA LYS A 42 0.84 -0.94 11.17
C LYS A 42 0.71 -1.26 9.69
N LEU A 43 1.28 -0.41 8.86
CA LEU A 43 1.31 -0.56 7.41
C LEU A 43 2.72 -0.98 6.99
N VAL A 44 2.82 -2.14 6.35
CA VAL A 44 4.07 -2.69 5.82
C VAL A 44 4.01 -2.53 4.31
N VAL A 45 4.88 -1.69 3.76
CA VAL A 45 4.95 -1.47 2.32
C VAL A 45 6.05 -2.34 1.73
N ASN A 46 5.67 -3.32 0.92
CA ASN A 46 6.60 -4.16 0.19
C ASN A 46 6.86 -3.55 -1.20
N MET A 47 8.11 -3.12 -1.42
CA MET A 47 8.62 -2.52 -2.66
C MET A 47 9.60 -3.42 -3.41
N GLU A 48 9.62 -4.73 -3.14
CA GLU A 48 10.57 -5.67 -3.74
C GLU A 48 10.45 -5.77 -5.27
N GLY A 49 9.34 -5.33 -5.85
CA GLY A 49 9.07 -5.34 -7.30
C GLY A 49 9.07 -3.97 -7.99
N LEU A 50 9.75 -2.98 -7.42
CA LEU A 50 9.78 -1.59 -7.88
C LEU A 50 10.88 -1.33 -8.92
#